data_AF-A0A6H9Z897-F1
#
_entry.id   AF-A0A6H9Z897-F1
#
_cell.length_a   1.000
_cell.length_b   1.000
_cell.length_c   1.000
_cell.angle_alpha   90.00
_cell.angle_beta   90.00
_cell.angle_gamma   90.00
#
_symmetry.space_group_name_H-M   'P 1'
#
loop_
_entity.id
_entity.type
_entity.pdbx_description
1 polymer ?
#
loop_
_entity_poly.entity_id
_entity_poly.type
_entity_poly.pdbx_seq_one_letter_code
_entity_poly.pdbx_strand_id
1 'polypeptide(L)'
;MNPQEAQLALQDIHARSQQVVRKARLPWWHPVGEAICIFALGAAGDLDPDGDGVGFEVVWGAYILLQLALDEAAERRMGIRLRRTARTTALNIAYILLMLTVLIVGAWGFNQLDVPLPATLTGACLAALTLLLAKPMHRARQASLRR
;
A
#
# COMPACT_ATOMS: atom_id res chain seq x y z
N MET A 1 32.45 30.78 -8.73
CA MET A 1 31.45 30.22 -7.80
C MET A 1 32.21 29.46 -6.73
N ASN A 2 32.10 29.87 -5.46
CA ASN A 2 32.90 29.25 -4.40
C ASN A 2 32.35 27.85 -4.06
N PRO A 3 33.22 26.83 -3.91
CA PRO A 3 32.77 25.47 -3.59
C PRO A 3 32.03 25.37 -2.25
N GLN A 4 32.33 26.28 -1.30
CA GLN A 4 31.64 26.38 -0.02
C GLN A 4 30.21 26.91 -0.15
N GLU A 5 29.95 27.87 -1.05
CA GLU A 5 28.60 28.37 -1.33
C GLU A 5 27.73 27.30 -1.98
N ALA A 6 28.32 26.48 -2.86
CA ALA A 6 27.63 25.35 -3.48
C ALA A 6 27.25 24.27 -2.44
N GLN A 7 28.13 23.97 -1.48
CA GLN A 7 27.82 23.05 -0.39
C GLN A 7 26.71 23.56 0.53
N LEU A 8 26.74 24.84 0.89
CA LEU A 8 25.69 25.46 1.72
C LEU A 8 24.34 25.46 1.00
N ALA A 9 24.32 25.78 -0.30
CA ALA A 9 23.10 25.72 -1.10
C ALA A 9 22.53 24.29 -1.20
N LEU A 10 23.38 23.27 -1.37
CA LEU A 10 22.97 21.87 -1.38
C LEU A 10 22.42 21.41 -0.04
N GLN A 11 23.02 21.84 1.07
CA GLN A 11 22.52 21.54 2.41
C GLN A 11 21.15 22.19 2.68
N ASP A 12 20.96 23.44 2.26
CA ASP A 12 19.68 24.14 2.45
C ASP A 12 18.56 23.52 1.59
N ILE A 13 18.87 23.12 0.34
CA ILE A 13 17.95 22.35 -0.52
C ILE A 13 17.60 21.01 0.14
N HIS A 14 18.58 20.31 0.70
CA HIS A 14 18.34 19.03 1.37
C HIS A 14 17.45 19.20 2.61
N ALA A 15 17.71 20.21 3.43
CA ALA A 15 16.91 20.52 4.63
C ALA A 15 15.46 20.87 4.29
N ARG A 16 15.25 21.72 3.26
CA ARG A 16 13.91 22.06 2.77
C ARG A 16 13.18 20.86 2.18
N SER A 17 13.88 19.99 1.44
CA SER A 17 13.28 18.76 0.90
C SER A 17 12.82 17.81 2.00
N GLN A 18 13.62 17.65 3.07
CA GLN A 18 13.25 16.85 4.23
C GLN A 18 12.06 17.43 4.99
N GLN A 19 11.96 18.76 5.11
CA GLN A 19 10.81 19.41 5.73
C GLN A 19 9.52 19.24 4.90
N VAL A 20 9.60 19.31 3.57
CA VAL A 20 8.46 19.07 2.67
C VAL A 20 8.00 17.63 2.78
N VAL A 21 8.92 16.66 2.78
CA VAL A 21 8.62 15.23 2.97
C VAL A 21 8.01 14.96 4.35
N ARG A 22 8.51 15.59 5.42
CA ARG A 22 7.95 15.47 6.78
C ARG A 22 6.52 16.03 6.90
N LYS A 23 6.18 17.05 6.10
CA LYS A 23 4.85 17.67 6.08
C LYS A 23 3.90 17.03 5.06
N ALA A 24 4.41 16.24 4.12
CA ALA A 24 3.61 15.53 3.15
C ALA A 24 2.67 14.55 3.87
N ARG A 25 1.38 14.69 3.60
CA ARG A 25 0.34 13.79 4.09
C ARG A 25 -0.13 12.97 2.91
N LEU A 26 -0.29 11.67 3.12
CA LEU A 26 -0.95 10.82 2.13
C LEU A 26 -2.37 11.36 1.92
N PRO A 27 -2.83 11.47 0.68
CA PRO A 27 -4.19 11.90 0.41
C PRO A 27 -5.17 10.88 0.97
N TRP A 28 -6.30 11.35 1.51
CA TRP A 28 -7.29 10.50 2.18
C TRP A 28 -7.88 9.42 1.26
N TRP A 29 -7.87 9.65 -0.06
CA TRP A 29 -8.36 8.69 -1.04
C TRP A 29 -7.42 7.50 -1.25
N HIS A 30 -6.14 7.60 -0.87
CA HIS A 30 -5.16 6.52 -1.05
C HIS A 30 -5.51 5.28 -0.20
N PRO A 31 -5.71 5.38 1.14
CA PRO A 31 -6.11 4.23 1.94
C PRO A 31 -7.53 3.73 1.60
N VAL A 32 -8.40 4.60 1.08
CA VAL A 32 -9.73 4.20 0.60
C VAL A 32 -9.62 3.39 -0.69
N GLY A 33 -8.79 3.83 -1.64
CA GLY A 33 -8.50 3.10 -2.86
C GLY A 33 -7.91 1.73 -2.57
N GLU A 34 -6.92 1.67 -1.67
CA GLU A 34 -6.32 0.41 -1.23
C GLU A 34 -7.35 -0.54 -0.60
N ALA A 35 -8.22 -0.04 0.28
CA ALA A 35 -9.29 -0.84 0.86
C ALA A 35 -10.28 -1.38 -0.20
N ILE A 36 -10.62 -0.57 -1.20
CA ILE A 36 -11.47 -1.00 -2.32
C ILE A 36 -10.78 -2.09 -3.14
N CYS A 37 -9.49 -1.94 -3.44
CA CYS A 37 -8.71 -2.94 -4.17
C CYS A 37 -8.69 -4.29 -3.41
N ILE A 38 -8.43 -4.25 -2.10
CA ILE A 38 -8.41 -5.46 -1.25
C ILE A 38 -9.77 -6.14 -1.22
N PHE A 39 -10.84 -5.37 -1.07
CA PHE A 39 -12.19 -5.91 -1.08
C PHE A 39 -12.54 -6.54 -2.44
N ALA A 40 -12.24 -5.85 -3.54
CA ALA A 40 -12.49 -6.36 -4.89
C ALA A 40 -11.69 -7.64 -5.18
N LEU A 41 -10.47 -7.74 -4.67
CA LEU A 41 -9.64 -8.94 -4.77
C LEU A 41 -10.26 -10.12 -4.00
N GLY A 42 -10.77 -9.88 -2.78
CA GLY A 42 -11.50 -10.91 -2.01
C GLY A 42 -12.77 -11.37 -2.73
N ALA A 43 -13.56 -10.42 -3.26
CA ALA A 43 -14.77 -10.72 -4.03
C ALA A 43 -14.49 -11.53 -5.30
N ALA A 44 -13.39 -11.22 -6.00
CA ALA A 44 -12.97 -11.98 -7.16
C ALA A 44 -12.52 -13.42 -6.81
N GLY A 45 -11.97 -13.63 -5.61
CA GLY A 45 -11.60 -14.97 -5.13
C GLY A 45 -12.78 -15.92 -4.95
N ASP A 46 -13.97 -15.40 -4.58
CA ASP A 46 -15.18 -16.23 -4.49
C ASP A 46 -15.87 -16.47 -5.85
N LEU A 47 -15.54 -15.68 -6.87
CA LEU A 47 -16.05 -15.87 -8.24
C LEU A 47 -15.33 -16.99 -9.01
N ASP A 48 -14.13 -17.37 -8.57
CA ASP A 48 -13.30 -18.43 -9.15
C ASP A 48 -12.72 -19.32 -8.02
N PRO A 49 -13.57 -20.09 -7.32
CA PRO A 49 -13.19 -20.81 -6.11
C PRO A 49 -12.18 -21.95 -6.37
N ASP A 50 -12.14 -22.49 -7.58
CA ASP A 50 -11.27 -23.60 -7.96
C ASP A 50 -9.88 -23.12 -8.42
N GLY A 51 -9.71 -21.82 -8.74
CA GLY A 51 -8.44 -21.25 -9.17
C GLY A 51 -7.90 -21.79 -10.50
N ASP A 52 -8.66 -22.68 -11.16
CA ASP A 52 -8.33 -23.29 -12.46
C ASP A 52 -8.54 -22.32 -13.63
N GLY A 53 -9.15 -21.16 -13.38
CA GLY A 53 -9.36 -20.11 -14.36
C GLY A 53 -8.15 -19.19 -14.56
N VAL A 54 -7.91 -18.82 -15.82
CA VAL A 54 -7.01 -17.69 -16.20
C VAL A 54 -7.44 -16.38 -15.51
N GLY A 55 -8.69 -16.30 -15.02
CA GLY A 55 -9.24 -15.16 -14.30
C GLY A 55 -8.50 -14.83 -13.01
N PHE A 56 -8.07 -15.83 -12.24
CA PHE A 56 -7.41 -15.59 -10.95
C PHE A 56 -6.07 -14.86 -11.11
N GLU A 57 -5.18 -15.34 -11.99
CA GLU A 57 -3.89 -14.68 -12.26
C GLU A 57 -4.07 -13.26 -12.85
N VAL A 58 -5.08 -13.07 -13.70
CA VAL A 58 -5.40 -11.76 -14.28
C VAL A 58 -5.87 -10.78 -13.20
N VAL A 59 -6.70 -11.24 -12.25
CA VAL A 59 -7.16 -10.44 -11.11
C VAL A 59 -5.98 -10.03 -10.22
N TRP A 60 -5.03 -10.94 -9.96
CA TRP A 60 -3.80 -10.63 -9.23
C TRP A 60 -2.94 -9.59 -9.94
N GLY A 61 -2.72 -9.78 -11.25
CA GLY A 61 -1.97 -8.83 -12.07
C GLY A 61 -2.63 -7.45 -12.08
N ALA A 62 -3.95 -7.40 -12.23
CA ALA A 62 -4.73 -6.17 -12.19
C ALA A 62 -4.65 -5.47 -10.84
N TYR A 63 -4.71 -6.21 -9.72
CA TYR A 63 -4.55 -5.67 -8.37
C TYR A 63 -3.18 -5.00 -8.19
N ILE A 64 -2.10 -5.69 -8.58
CA ILE A 64 -0.73 -5.16 -8.47
C ILE A 64 -0.58 -3.89 -9.30
N LEU A 65 -1.10 -3.88 -10.54
CA LEU A 65 -1.07 -2.71 -11.40
C LEU A 65 -1.87 -1.54 -10.82
N LEU A 66 -3.04 -1.81 -10.24
CA LEU A 66 -3.90 -0.79 -9.64
C LEU A 66 -3.27 -0.20 -8.38
N GLN A 67 -2.62 -1.02 -7.55
CA GLN A 67 -1.87 -0.57 -6.38
C GLN A 67 -0.68 0.30 -6.78
N LEU A 68 0.09 -0.12 -7.80
CA LEU A 68 1.17 0.69 -8.37
C LEU A 68 0.67 2.03 -8.93
N ALA A 69 -0.49 2.03 -9.60
CA ALA A 69 -1.10 3.23 -10.13
C ALA A 69 -1.60 4.18 -9.01
N LEU A 70 -2.16 3.64 -7.94
CA LEU A 70 -2.57 4.41 -6.75
C LEU A 70 -1.38 5.06 -6.06
N ASP A 71 -0.28 4.31 -5.89
CA ASP A 71 0.97 4.83 -5.32
C ASP A 71 1.56 5.92 -6.21
N GLU A 72 1.60 5.71 -7.52
CA GLU A 72 2.13 6.71 -8.45
C GLU A 72 1.24 7.97 -8.52
N ALA A 73 -0.08 7.81 -8.47
CA ALA A 73 -1.00 8.94 -8.37
C ALA A 73 -0.80 9.72 -7.07
N ALA A 74 -0.51 9.03 -5.96
CA ALA A 74 -0.26 9.66 -4.68
C ALA A 74 1.09 10.40 -4.68
N GLU A 75 2.14 9.80 -5.25
CA GLU A 75 3.45 10.43 -5.46
C GLU A 75 3.33 11.69 -6.32
N ARG A 76 2.62 11.61 -7.46
CA ARG A 76 2.36 12.76 -8.36
C ARG A 76 1.61 13.87 -7.63
N ARG A 77 0.59 13.53 -6.84
CA ARG A 77 -0.20 14.50 -6.05
C ARG A 77 0.64 15.17 -4.96
N MET A 78 1.53 14.42 -4.33
CA MET A 78 2.42 14.93 -3.28
C MET A 78 3.61 15.73 -3.83
N GLY A 79 3.86 15.67 -5.15
CA GLY A 79 5.00 16.36 -5.79
C GLY A 79 6.36 15.82 -5.34
N ILE A 80 6.39 14.65 -4.69
CA ILE A 80 7.58 14.01 -4.16
C ILE A 80 7.74 12.69 -4.91
N ARG A 81 8.76 12.59 -5.77
CA ARG A 81 9.24 11.29 -6.23
C ARG A 81 9.99 10.65 -5.08
N LEU A 82 9.33 9.73 -4.38
CA LEU A 82 10.01 8.85 -3.44
C LEU A 82 11.05 8.05 -4.22
N ARG A 83 12.32 8.22 -3.87
CA ARG A 83 13.40 7.48 -4.53
C ARG A 83 13.20 6.01 -4.20
N ARG A 84 12.73 5.23 -5.16
CA ARG A 84 12.61 3.77 -5.03
C ARG A 84 14.00 3.20 -4.85
N THR A 85 14.32 2.82 -3.62
CA THR A 85 15.53 2.09 -3.25
C THR A 85 15.22 0.60 -3.18
N ALA A 86 16.24 -0.25 -3.30
CA ALA A 86 16.07 -1.69 -3.13
C ALA A 86 15.36 -2.04 -1.80
N ARG A 87 15.64 -1.29 -0.73
CA ARG A 87 15.00 -1.45 0.57
C ARG A 87 13.51 -1.10 0.57
N THR A 88 13.12 0.01 -0.05
CA THR A 88 11.69 0.39 -0.13
C THR A 88 10.91 -0.57 -1.02
N THR A 89 11.52 -1.06 -2.11
CA THR A 89 10.91 -2.07 -2.99
C THR A 89 10.73 -3.39 -2.25
N ALA A 90 11.75 -3.86 -1.52
CA ALA A 90 11.67 -5.08 -0.72
C ALA A 90 10.59 -4.99 0.38
N LEU A 91 10.47 -3.84 1.05
CA LEU A 91 9.40 -3.60 2.04
C LEU A 91 8.01 -3.63 1.40
N ASN A 92 7.86 -3.08 0.18
CA ASN A 92 6.57 -3.10 -0.52
C ASN A 92 6.20 -4.52 -0.95
N ILE A 93 7.17 -5.29 -1.47
CA ILE A 93 6.97 -6.70 -1.81
C ILE A 93 6.61 -7.51 -0.56
N ALA A 94 7.32 -7.31 0.55
CA ALA A 94 7.01 -8.00 1.80
C ALA A 94 5.61 -7.64 2.32
N TYR A 95 5.19 -6.38 2.18
CA TYR A 95 3.84 -5.95 2.53
C TYR A 95 2.78 -6.64 1.67
N ILE A 96 2.96 -6.68 0.34
CA ILE A 96 2.07 -7.37 -0.58
C ILE A 96 2.00 -8.86 -0.21
N LEU A 97 3.14 -9.54 -0.07
CA LEU A 97 3.19 -10.96 0.29
C LEU A 97 2.49 -11.27 1.63
N LEU A 98 2.69 -10.42 2.64
CA LEU A 98 2.01 -10.54 3.92
C LEU A 98 0.49 -10.42 3.73
N MET A 99 0.04 -9.43 2.96
CA MET A 99 -1.38 -9.22 2.65
C MET A 99 -1.98 -10.44 1.94
N LEU A 100 -1.25 -11.03 0.98
CA LEU A 100 -1.70 -12.22 0.25
C LEU A 100 -1.82 -13.42 1.19
N THR A 101 -0.82 -13.59 2.05
CA THR A 101 -0.80 -14.66 3.04
C THR A 101 -2.01 -14.55 3.97
N VAL A 102 -2.35 -13.33 4.42
CA VAL A 102 -3.53 -13.10 5.26
C VAL A 102 -4.83 -13.40 4.51
N LEU A 103 -4.94 -13.02 3.23
CA LEU A 103 -6.11 -13.34 2.41
C LEU A 103 -6.30 -14.85 2.24
N ILE A 104 -5.23 -15.58 1.90
CA ILE A 104 -5.29 -17.02 1.66
C ILE A 104 -5.59 -17.78 2.96
N VAL A 105 -4.85 -17.48 4.04
CA VAL A 105 -5.04 -18.14 5.34
C VAL A 105 -6.40 -17.79 5.95
N GLY A 106 -6.84 -16.54 5.81
CA GLY A 106 -8.16 -16.11 6.27
C GLY A 106 -9.28 -16.80 5.52
N ALA A 107 -9.21 -16.84 4.18
CA ALA A 107 -10.21 -17.52 3.35
C ALA A 107 -10.25 -19.03 3.67
N TRP A 108 -9.09 -19.68 3.80
CA TRP A 108 -9.01 -21.08 4.21
C TRP A 108 -9.63 -21.29 5.60
N GLY A 109 -9.36 -20.42 6.57
CA GLY A 109 -9.94 -20.49 7.91
C GLY A 109 -11.45 -20.29 7.94
N PHE A 110 -11.99 -19.35 7.16
CA PHE A 110 -13.45 -19.15 7.05
C PHE A 110 -14.14 -20.29 6.31
N ASN A 111 -13.45 -20.92 5.35
CA ASN A 111 -13.96 -22.11 4.68
C ASN A 111 -14.11 -23.29 5.66
N GLN A 112 -13.18 -23.45 6.61
CA GLN A 112 -13.31 -24.45 7.69
C GLN A 112 -14.46 -24.19 8.68
N LEU A 113 -15.01 -22.97 8.67
CA LEU A 113 -16.14 -22.56 9.51
C LEU A 113 -17.48 -22.56 8.74
N ASP A 114 -17.50 -23.14 7.52
CA ASP A 114 -18.67 -23.20 6.63
C ASP A 114 -19.32 -21.83 6.37
N VAL A 115 -18.52 -20.76 6.34
CA VAL A 115 -19.04 -19.41 6.11
C VAL A 115 -19.21 -19.16 4.61
N PRO A 116 -20.36 -18.63 4.15
CA PRO A 116 -20.54 -18.28 2.75
C PRO A 116 -19.59 -17.14 2.35
N LEU A 117 -18.99 -17.25 1.17
CA LEU A 117 -18.10 -16.23 0.59
C LEU A 117 -16.86 -15.94 1.47
N PRO A 118 -16.04 -16.97 1.77
CA PRO A 118 -14.92 -16.83 2.71
C PRO A 118 -13.86 -15.82 2.23
N ALA A 119 -13.62 -15.72 0.92
CA ALA A 119 -12.63 -14.79 0.39
C ALA A 119 -13.12 -13.33 0.46
N THR A 120 -14.40 -13.08 0.15
CA THR A 120 -15.03 -11.76 0.25
C THR A 120 -15.03 -11.26 1.68
N LEU A 121 -15.37 -12.12 2.65
CA LEU A 121 -15.38 -11.75 4.06
C LEU A 121 -13.98 -11.47 4.59
N THR A 122 -12.99 -12.27 4.17
CA THR A 122 -11.59 -12.00 4.49
C THR A 122 -11.13 -10.66 3.91
N GLY A 123 -11.45 -10.41 2.64
CA GLY A 123 -11.17 -9.15 1.96
C GLY A 123 -11.85 -7.95 2.62
N ALA A 124 -13.10 -8.10 3.04
CA ALA A 124 -13.83 -7.06 3.77
C ALA A 124 -13.22 -6.78 5.15
N CYS A 125 -12.84 -7.81 5.90
CA CYS A 125 -12.16 -7.66 7.19
C CYS A 125 -10.82 -6.93 7.02
N LEU A 126 -10.05 -7.33 6.01
CA LEU A 126 -8.75 -6.73 5.73
C LEU A 126 -8.88 -5.28 5.25
N ALA A 127 -9.84 -4.99 4.38
CA ALA A 127 -10.16 -3.63 3.94
C ALA A 127 -10.56 -2.72 5.11
N ALA A 128 -11.43 -3.23 6.02
CA ALA A 128 -11.82 -2.51 7.22
C ALA A 128 -10.61 -2.26 8.15
N LEU A 129 -9.76 -3.26 8.36
CA LEU A 129 -8.51 -3.11 9.11
C LEU A 129 -7.58 -2.07 8.51
N THR A 130 -7.39 -2.07 7.19
CA THR A 130 -6.57 -1.08 6.47
C THR A 130 -7.10 0.34 6.70
N LEU A 131 -8.41 0.55 6.63
CA LEU A 131 -9.03 1.86 6.91
C LEU A 131 -8.88 2.28 8.39
N LEU A 132 -9.09 1.35 9.32
CA LEU A 132 -8.94 1.60 10.76
C LEU A 132 -7.48 1.95 11.12
N LEU A 133 -6.52 1.28 10.47
CA LEU A 133 -5.10 1.45 10.70
C LEU A 133 -4.48 2.62 9.92
N ALA A 134 -5.16 3.17 8.91
CA ALA A 134 -4.63 4.27 8.11
C ALA A 134 -4.21 5.49 8.96
N LYS A 135 -5.06 5.90 9.92
CA LYS A 135 -4.75 7.00 10.85
C LYS A 135 -3.57 6.70 11.78
N PRO A 136 -3.54 5.60 12.56
CA PRO A 136 -2.41 5.30 13.45
C PRO A 136 -1.11 5.04 12.69
N MET A 137 -1.14 4.40 11.51
CA MET A 137 0.05 4.23 10.66
C MET A 137 0.59 5.57 10.18
N HIS A 138 -0.28 6.52 9.81
CA HIS A 138 0.15 7.87 9.47
C HIS A 138 0.81 8.57 10.66
N ARG A 139 0.26 8.43 11.87
CA ARG A 139 0.86 8.99 13.10
C ARG A 139 2.21 8.34 13.43
N ALA A 140 2.33 7.03 13.29
CA ALA A 140 3.57 6.29 13.54
C ALA A 140 4.68 6.69 12.55
N ARG A 141 4.36 6.83 11.26
CA ARG A 141 5.30 7.33 10.24
C ARG A 141 5.76 8.76 10.52
N GLN A 142 4.86 9.63 10.99
CA GLN A 142 5.25 10.99 11.39
C GLN A 142 6.15 11.00 12.64
N ALA A 143 5.94 10.09 13.59
CA ALA A 143 6.75 9.98 14.79
C ALA A 143 8.16 9.43 14.50
N SER A 144 8.29 8.45 13.60
CA SER A 144 9.61 7.90 13.23
C SER A 144 10.48 8.87 12.44
N LEU A 145 9.87 9.79 11.69
CA LEU A 145 10.59 10.83 10.93
C LEU A 145 11.04 12.03 11.78
N ARG A 146 10.58 12.14 13.04
CA ARG A 146 11.00 13.18 14.00
C ARG A 146 12.27 12.81 14.78
N ARG A 147 12.67 11.54 14.75
CA ARG A 147 13.96 11.06 15.30
C ARG A 147 15.03 11.11 14.21
#